data_AF-A0A7U7JSG5-F1
#
_entry.id   AF-A0A7U7JSG5-F1
#
_cell.length_a   1.000
_cell.length_b   1.000
_cell.length_c   1.000
_cell.angle_alpha   90.00
_cell.angle_beta   90.00
_cell.angle_gamma   90.00
#
_symmetry.space_group_name_H-M   'P 1'
#
loop_
_entity.id
_entity.type
_entity.pdbx_description
1 polymer ?
#
loop_
_entity_poly.entity_id
_entity_poly.type
_entity_poly.pdbx_seq_one_letter_code
_entity_poly.pdbx_strand_id
1 'polypeptide(L)'
;MVLFIYEIILFLIITLSYYLTLSHFMSVTIGNFTSIFGMFAAILFMYYYLLYKSPEYKQRKRFKRVIHIANWIMIILIIFILVHLALKLFLNF
;
A
#
# COMPACT_ATOMS: atom_id res chain seq x y z
N MET A 1 14.90 -7.46 -5.81
CA MET A 1 13.71 -8.35 -5.66
C MET A 1 13.08 -8.31 -4.27
N VAL A 2 13.88 -8.29 -3.20
CA VAL A 2 13.42 -8.29 -1.80
C VAL A 2 12.44 -7.15 -1.47
N LEU A 3 12.73 -5.91 -1.88
CA LEU A 3 11.83 -4.76 -1.63
C LEU A 3 10.43 -4.92 -2.24
N PHE A 4 10.33 -5.55 -3.41
CA PHE A 4 9.03 -5.80 -4.05
C PHE A 4 8.20 -6.84 -3.26
N ILE A 5 8.86 -7.82 -2.64
CA ILE A 5 8.21 -8.77 -1.74
C ILE A 5 7.67 -8.03 -0.50
N TYR A 6 8.44 -7.09 0.07
CA TYR A 6 7.97 -6.26 1.18
C TYR A 6 6.77 -5.39 0.79
N GLU A 7 6.75 -4.80 -0.39
CA GLU A 7 5.59 -4.05 -0.89
C GLU A 7 4.34 -4.93 -0.98
N ILE A 8 4.46 -6.16 -1.50
CA ILE A 8 3.35 -7.12 -1.57
C ILE A 8 2.84 -7.47 -0.17
N ILE A 9 3.75 -7.74 0.78
CA ILE A 9 3.38 -8.05 2.16
C ILE A 9 2.63 -6.88 2.81
N LEU A 10 3.14 -5.65 2.67
CA LEU A 10 2.46 -4.46 3.20
C LEU A 10 1.09 -4.25 2.55
N PHE A 11 0.98 -4.45 1.24
CA PHE A 11 -0.29 -4.37 0.52
C PHE A 11 -1.31 -5.39 1.06
N LEU A 12 -0.89 -6.63 1.31
CA LEU A 12 -1.73 -7.67 1.90
C LEU A 12 -2.18 -7.31 3.32
N ILE A 13 -1.27 -6.77 4.15
CA ILE A 13 -1.60 -6.33 5.51
C ILE A 13 -2.65 -5.22 5.47
N ILE A 14 -2.45 -4.19 4.63
CA ILE A 14 -3.41 -3.09 4.47
C ILE A 14 -4.78 -3.61 4.03
N THR A 15 -4.80 -4.49 3.03
CA THR A 15 -6.06 -5.05 2.49
C THR A 15 -6.77 -5.92 3.52
N LEU A 16 -6.03 -6.74 4.27
CA LEU A 16 -6.58 -7.56 5.35
C LEU A 16 -7.12 -6.68 6.49
N SER A 17 -6.38 -5.66 6.92
CA SER A 17 -6.85 -4.70 7.92
C SER A 17 -8.13 -3.99 7.47
N TYR A 18 -8.21 -3.62 6.19
CA TYR A 18 -9.43 -3.04 5.63
C TYR A 18 -10.60 -4.03 5.66
N TYR A 19 -10.39 -5.28 5.25
CA TYR A 19 -11.41 -6.34 5.30
C TYR A 19 -11.92 -6.59 6.73
N LEU A 20 -11.03 -6.67 7.72
CA LEU A 20 -11.39 -6.83 9.12
C LEU A 20 -12.19 -5.63 9.65
N THR A 21 -11.89 -4.44 9.15
CA THR A 21 -12.63 -3.22 9.48
C THR A 21 -14.06 -3.24 8.91
N LEU A 22 -14.23 -3.68 7.67
CA LEU A 22 -15.55 -3.82 7.04
C LEU A 22 -16.39 -4.90 7.74
N SER A 23 -15.74 -5.96 8.21
CA SER A 23 -16.38 -7.08 8.91
C SER A 23 -16.65 -6.81 10.40
N HIS A 24 -16.43 -5.58 10.87
CA HIS A 24 -16.59 -5.17 12.28
C HIS A 24 -15.69 -5.90 13.30
N PHE A 25 -14.70 -6.67 12.84
CA PHE A 25 -13.67 -7.27 13.70
C PHE A 25 -12.62 -6.27 14.17
N MET A 26 -12.49 -5.13 13.47
CA MET A 26 -11.60 -4.03 13.84
C MET A 26 -12.33 -2.69 13.76
N SER A 27 -12.17 -1.85 14.77
CA SER A 27 -12.74 -0.50 14.77
C SER A 27 -11.87 0.49 13.98
N VAL A 28 -12.51 1.46 13.33
CA VAL A 28 -11.82 2.59 12.70
C VAL A 28 -11.48 3.60 13.78
N THR A 29 -10.25 3.52 14.29
CA THR A 29 -9.70 4.51 15.22
C THR A 29 -8.64 5.35 14.53
N ILE A 30 -8.34 6.53 15.08
CA ILE A 30 -7.23 7.37 14.61
C ILE A 30 -5.91 6.58 14.60
N GLY A 31 -5.68 5.72 15.61
CA GLY A 31 -4.48 4.89 15.70
C GLY A 31 -4.36 3.86 14.58
N ASN A 32 -5.45 3.12 14.32
CA ASN A 32 -5.48 2.13 13.24
C ASN A 32 -5.34 2.79 11.86
N PHE A 33 -6.03 3.92 11.64
CA PHE A 33 -5.93 4.69 10.41
C PHE A 33 -4.50 5.21 10.18
N THR A 34 -3.89 5.81 11.20
CA THR A 34 -2.51 6.33 11.12
C THR A 34 -1.51 5.22 10.84
N SER A 35 -1.72 4.03 11.40
CA SER A 35 -0.86 2.86 11.14
C SER A 35 -0.95 2.41 9.68
N ILE A 36 -2.16 2.30 9.12
CA ILE A 36 -2.38 1.96 7.70
C ILE A 36 -1.77 3.03 6.80
N PHE A 37 -1.93 4.31 7.14
CA PHE A 37 -1.32 5.42 6.42
C PHE A 37 0.22 5.36 6.45
N GLY A 38 0.82 5.01 7.59
CA GLY A 38 2.26 4.80 7.72
C GLY A 38 2.77 3.66 6.83
N MET A 39 2.03 2.55 6.75
CA MET A 39 2.36 1.44 5.83
C MET A 39 2.26 1.87 4.36
N PHE A 40 1.25 2.68 4.01
CA PHE A 40 1.14 3.25 2.67
C PHE A 40 2.33 4.17 2.33
N ALA A 41 2.75 5.03 3.26
CA ALA A 41 3.93 5.86 3.07
C ALA A 41 5.19 5.00 2.81
N ALA A 42 5.35 3.90 3.56
CA ALA A 42 6.45 2.97 3.34
C ALA A 42 6.43 2.35 1.92
N ILE A 43 5.26 1.98 1.40
CA ILE A 43 5.10 1.50 0.01
C ILE A 43 5.56 2.58 -0.99
N LEU A 44 5.17 3.84 -0.80
CA LEU A 44 5.60 4.93 -1.69
C LEU A 44 7.13 5.11 -1.68
N PHE A 45 7.77 5.06 -0.51
CA PHE A 45 9.22 5.15 -0.37
C PHE A 45 9.94 3.96 -1.03
N MET A 46 9.45 2.73 -0.83
CA MET A 46 10.02 1.53 -1.45
C MET A 46 9.90 1.58 -2.98
N TYR A 47 8.74 2.02 -3.48
CA TYR A 47 8.49 2.15 -4.90
C TYR A 47 9.44 3.16 -5.55
N TYR A 48 9.61 4.32 -4.92
CA TYR A 48 10.59 5.32 -5.37
C TYR A 48 12.01 4.75 -5.41
N TYR A 49 12.43 4.05 -4.35
CA TYR A 49 13.75 3.44 -4.28
C TYR A 49 13.95 2.39 -5.38
N LEU A 50 12.95 1.52 -5.59
CA LEU A 50 12.95 0.48 -6.62
C LEU A 50 13.07 1.06 -8.03
N LEU A 51 12.38 2.17 -8.32
CA LEU A 51 12.37 2.73 -9.67
C LEU A 51 13.66 3.46 -10.05
N TYR A 52 14.24 4.20 -9.09
CA TYR A 52 15.27 5.20 -9.35
C TYR A 52 16.64 4.83 -8.79
N LYS A 53 16.71 4.07 -7.69
CA LYS A 53 17.97 3.85 -6.95
C LYS A 53 18.50 2.42 -7.04
N SER A 54 17.67 1.44 -7.38
CA SER A 54 18.10 0.03 -7.46
C SER A 54 18.85 -0.30 -8.77
N PRO A 55 20.14 -0.72 -8.72
CA PRO A 55 20.91 -1.09 -9.91
C PRO A 55 20.40 -2.36 -10.60
N GLU A 56 19.71 -3.24 -9.88
CA GLU A 56 19.07 -4.48 -10.41
C GLU A 56 18.07 -4.19 -11.54
N TYR A 57 17.45 -3.01 -11.54
CA TYR A 57 16.41 -2.62 -12.50
C TYR A 57 16.94 -1.96 -13.77
N LYS A 58 18.24 -1.65 -13.84
CA LYS A 58 18.85 -1.10 -15.07
C LYS A 58 18.98 -2.15 -16.18
N GLN A 59 19.15 -3.43 -15.84
CA GLN A 59 19.45 -4.47 -16.82
C GLN A 59 18.21 -5.21 -17.38
N ARG A 60 17.06 -5.19 -16.69
CA ARG A 60 15.84 -5.95 -17.10
C ARG A 60 14.62 -5.05 -17.37
N LYS A 61 14.61 -4.38 -18.53
CA LYS A 61 13.55 -3.42 -18.94
C LYS A 61 12.11 -3.99 -18.93
N ARG A 62 11.89 -5.26 -19.30
CA ARG A 62 10.53 -5.88 -19.26
C ARG A 62 10.04 -6.06 -17.82
N PHE A 63 10.89 -6.59 -16.94
CA PHE A 63 10.54 -6.83 -15.53
C PHE A 63 10.25 -5.51 -14.79
N LYS A 64 11.01 -4.46 -15.10
CA LYS A 64 10.76 -3.10 -14.57
C LYS A 64 9.35 -2.60 -14.89
N ARG A 65 8.86 -2.81 -16.12
CA ARG A 65 7.51 -2.39 -16.51
C ARG A 65 6.43 -3.15 -15.76
N VAL A 66 6.58 -4.47 -15.59
CA VAL A 66 5.60 -5.29 -14.85
C VAL A 66 5.49 -4.81 -13.40
N ILE A 67 6.62 -4.59 -12.73
CA ILE A 67 6.64 -4.15 -11.34
C ILE A 67 6.10 -2.72 -11.20
N HIS A 68 6.43 -1.84 -12.14
CA HIS A 68 5.89 -0.48 -12.14
C HIS A 68 4.37 -0.46 -12.25
N ILE A 69 3.80 -1.26 -13.16
CA ILE A 69 2.35 -1.38 -13.33
C ILE A 69 1.70 -1.99 -12.08
N ALA A 70 2.27 -3.06 -11.53
CA ALA A 70 1.76 -3.67 -10.31
C ALA A 70 1.73 -2.68 -9.14
N ASN A 71 2.80 -1.91 -8.94
CA ASN A 71 2.86 -0.91 -7.87
C ASN A 71 1.86 0.21 -8.07
N TRP A 72 1.63 0.66 -9.32
CA TRP A 72 0.58 1.62 -9.62
C TRP A 72 -0.81 1.11 -9.23
N ILE A 73 -1.13 -0.13 -9.59
CA ILE A 73 -2.42 -0.75 -9.23
C ILE A 73 -2.56 -0.83 -7.71
N MET A 74 -1.52 -1.27 -6.99
CA MET A 74 -1.54 -1.34 -5.52
C MET A 74 -1.76 0.05 -4.89
N ILE A 75 -1.05 1.08 -5.37
CA ILE A 75 -1.17 2.45 -4.86
C ILE A 75 -2.60 2.97 -5.04
N ILE A 76 -3.20 2.79 -6.22
CA ILE A 76 -4.56 3.25 -6.50
C ILE A 76 -5.57 2.56 -5.57
N LEU A 77 -5.44 1.25 -5.37
CA LEU A 77 -6.31 0.48 -4.46
C LEU A 77 -6.16 0.94 -3.01
N ILE A 78 -4.93 1.17 -2.55
CA ILE A 78 -4.69 1.65 -1.18
C ILE A 78 -5.22 3.07 -0.97
N ILE A 79 -5.12 3.95 -1.97
CA ILE A 79 -5.71 5.30 -1.90
C ILE A 79 -7.23 5.19 -1.71
N PHE A 80 -7.90 4.31 -2.46
CA PHE A 80 -9.34 4.09 -2.28
C PHE A 80 -9.67 3.61 -0.86
N ILE A 81 -8.90 2.65 -0.32
CA ILE A 81 -9.04 2.17 1.06
C ILE A 81 -8.87 3.33 2.06
N LEU A 82 -7.83 4.15 1.91
CA LEU A 82 -7.55 5.27 2.80
C LEU A 82 -8.67 6.31 2.77
N VAL A 83 -9.18 6.66 1.60
CA VAL A 83 -10.31 7.58 1.47
C VAL A 83 -11.54 7.01 2.16
N HIS A 84 -11.88 5.75 1.91
CA HIS A 84 -13.01 5.10 2.55
C HIS A 84 -12.88 5.10 4.08
N LEU A 85 -11.72 4.71 4.61
CA LEU A 85 -11.46 4.71 6.05
C LEU A 85 -11.49 6.11 6.66
N ALA A 86 -11.00 7.13 5.95
CA ALA A 86 -11.07 8.52 6.40
C ALA A 86 -12.51 9.00 6.49
N LEU A 87 -13.34 8.70 5.47
CA LEU A 87 -14.78 9.04 5.51
C LEU A 87 -15.48 8.37 6.69
N LYS A 88 -15.21 7.08 6.93
CA LYS A 88 -15.76 6.35 8.07
C LYS A 88 -15.28 6.92 9.42
N LEU A 89 -14.03 7.37 9.51
CA LEU A 89 -13.46 7.94 10.74
C LEU A 89 -13.99 9.34 11.07
N PHE A 90 -14.07 10.23 10.07
CA PHE A 90 -14.37 11.64 10.30
C PHE A 90 -15.84 12.00 10.09
N LEU A 91 -16.56 11.23 9.27
CA LEU A 91 -17.95 11.51 8.92
C LEU A 91 -18.93 10.46 9.45
N ASN A 92 -18.45 9.43 10.18
CA ASN A 92 -19.28 8.33 10.69
C ASN A 92 -20.14 7.64 9.61
N PHE A 93 -19.63 7.57 8.38
CA PHE A 93 -20.29 6.92 7.25
C PHE A 93 -20.15 5.38 7.27
#